data_AF-A0A931MK52-F1
#
_entry.id   AF-A0A931MK52-F1
#
_cell.length_a   1.000
_cell.length_b   1.000
_cell.length_c   1.000
_cell.angle_alpha   90.00
_cell.angle_beta   90.00
_cell.angle_gamma   90.00
#
_symmetry.space_group_name_H-M   'P 1'
#
loop_
_entity.id
_entity.type
_entity.pdbx_description
1 polymer ?
#
loop_
_entity_poly.entity_id
_entity_poly.type
_entity_poly.pdbx_seq_one_letter_code
_entity_poly.pdbx_strand_id
1 'polypeptide(L)'
;MIREPFIRATEIWLPSRDGLSIELSGGLYGTLDYFAAISRGMRFAYGEGLPGQVWRAGHPIVLKDLRASYFRRGDAAMTEGLSCAVAMPCFASGQLSAVLILFCGDDRYSVGALELWSLNEGDDNLSLVDGYFGSARAFEKATRATAFGRGVGLPGRVWDNARPEILADIGAGERFVRREEAVRVGINRAIGIPCPTLDGKPWILTCLSARNSPIAGRFEHWRRSPEDGGLTFVDGYCESGIELARLYADTVISDGAGVFTRACRKGVPLLDEDLATDTSNAVAVNAVEIGLRSMVVLPVVCEPHGRDDVIAFYF
;
A
#
# COMPACT_ATOMS: atom_id res chain seq x y z
N MET A 1 6.84 -16.88 -17.21
CA MET A 1 7.40 -17.00 -15.84
C MET A 1 6.58 -16.08 -14.97
N ILE A 2 5.82 -16.61 -14.01
CA ILE A 2 5.06 -15.79 -13.06
C ILE A 2 6.11 -15.05 -12.22
N ARG A 3 6.02 -13.72 -12.17
CA ARG A 3 6.97 -12.87 -11.44
C ARG A 3 6.48 -12.76 -10.01
N GLU A 4 7.36 -12.99 -9.05
CA GLU A 4 7.02 -12.80 -7.64
C GLU A 4 6.88 -11.29 -7.35
N PRO A 5 5.76 -10.85 -6.76
CA PRO A 5 5.60 -9.44 -6.43
C PRO A 5 6.51 -8.99 -5.28
N PHE A 6 6.85 -7.70 -5.27
CA PHE A 6 7.61 -7.05 -4.21
C PHE A 6 6.86 -7.10 -2.87
N ILE A 7 5.54 -6.86 -2.85
CA ILE A 7 4.69 -7.15 -1.69
C ILE A 7 4.39 -8.64 -1.69
N ARG A 8 4.85 -9.35 -0.66
CA ARG A 8 4.74 -10.82 -0.55
C ARG A 8 3.73 -11.27 0.50
N ALA A 9 3.45 -10.41 1.48
CA ALA A 9 2.38 -10.64 2.43
C ALA A 9 1.74 -9.33 2.90
N THR A 10 0.51 -9.43 3.38
CA THR A 10 -0.22 -8.32 4.00
C THR A 10 -0.86 -8.75 5.31
N GLU A 11 -0.96 -7.84 6.27
CA GLU A 11 -1.67 -8.08 7.54
C GLU A 11 -2.54 -6.88 7.89
N ILE A 12 -3.74 -7.16 8.39
CA ILE A 12 -4.66 -6.15 8.92
C ILE A 12 -4.79 -6.37 10.42
N TRP A 13 -4.46 -5.35 11.18
CA TRP A 13 -4.51 -5.33 12.63
C TRP A 13 -5.61 -4.38 13.09
N LEU A 14 -6.50 -4.82 13.97
CA LEU A 14 -7.63 -4.02 14.48
C LEU A 14 -7.51 -3.80 15.98
N PRO A 15 -7.91 -2.63 16.51
CA PRO A 15 -8.01 -2.44 17.95
C PRO A 15 -8.94 -3.48 18.58
N SER A 16 -8.53 -4.04 19.72
CA SER A 16 -9.38 -4.94 20.50
C SER A 16 -10.59 -4.18 21.08
N ARG A 17 -11.65 -4.92 21.42
CA ARG A 17 -12.90 -4.32 21.95
C ARG A 17 -12.70 -3.53 23.25
N ASP A 18 -11.71 -3.90 24.05
CA ASP A 18 -11.34 -3.21 25.29
C ASP A 18 -10.42 -2.00 25.05
N GLY A 19 -9.94 -1.80 23.82
CA GLY A 19 -9.04 -0.71 23.45
C GLY A 19 -7.62 -0.83 24.01
N LEU A 20 -7.24 -1.98 24.57
CA LEU A 20 -5.93 -2.15 25.23
C LEU A 20 -4.85 -2.71 24.31
N SER A 21 -5.23 -3.30 23.17
CA SER A 21 -4.31 -3.93 22.25
C SER A 21 -4.77 -3.78 20.79
N ILE A 22 -3.89 -4.13 19.86
CA ILE A 22 -4.22 -4.33 18.45
C ILE A 22 -3.97 -5.80 18.08
N GLU A 23 -4.96 -6.43 17.46
CA GLU A 23 -5.01 -7.87 17.21
C GLU A 23 -5.04 -8.16 15.70
N LEU A 24 -4.43 -9.27 15.28
CA LEU A 24 -4.47 -9.68 13.89
C LEU A 24 -5.92 -10.05 13.52
N SER A 25 -6.49 -9.33 12.55
CA SER A 25 -7.81 -9.62 12.00
C SER A 25 -7.76 -10.53 10.77
N GLY A 26 -6.68 -10.45 9.99
CA GLY A 26 -6.52 -11.24 8.76
C GLY A 26 -5.22 -10.89 8.06
N GLY A 27 -4.80 -11.75 7.12
CA GLY A 27 -3.62 -11.48 6.30
C GLY A 27 -3.59 -12.32 5.03
N LEU A 28 -2.96 -11.80 3.99
CA LEU A 28 -2.65 -12.54 2.77
C LEU A 28 -1.19 -12.97 2.86
N TYR A 29 -0.94 -14.28 2.86
CA TYR A 29 0.40 -14.82 3.03
C TYR A 29 0.91 -15.58 1.81
N GLY A 30 0.05 -15.85 0.81
CA GLY A 30 0.41 -16.72 -0.30
C GLY A 30 0.89 -18.07 0.21
N THR A 31 2.15 -18.42 -0.05
CA THR A 31 2.79 -19.67 0.39
C THR A 31 3.58 -19.56 1.70
N LEU A 32 3.56 -18.41 2.38
CA LEU A 32 4.39 -18.14 3.57
C LEU A 32 3.73 -18.68 4.86
N ASP A 33 3.44 -19.98 4.86
CA ASP A 33 2.65 -20.67 5.89
C ASP A 33 3.28 -20.58 7.28
N TYR A 34 4.62 -20.64 7.38
CA TYR A 34 5.31 -20.57 8.66
C TYR A 34 5.14 -19.19 9.29
N PHE A 35 5.32 -18.13 8.50
CA PHE A 35 5.08 -16.77 8.97
C PHE A 35 3.60 -16.55 9.35
N ALA A 36 2.67 -17.05 8.53
CA ALA A 36 1.24 -16.99 8.83
C ALA A 36 0.87 -17.69 10.14
N ALA A 37 1.48 -18.84 10.44
CA ALA A 37 1.24 -19.58 11.67
C ALA A 37 1.74 -18.82 12.91
N ILE A 38 2.90 -18.14 12.80
CA ILE A 38 3.45 -17.33 13.89
C ILE A 38 2.63 -16.05 14.11
N SER A 39 2.13 -15.43 13.04
CA SER A 39 1.29 -14.22 13.14
C SER A 39 -0.07 -14.48 13.79
N ARG A 40 -0.65 -15.68 13.58
CA ARG A 40 -1.97 -16.03 14.07
C ARG A 40 -2.09 -15.90 15.59
N GLY A 41 -3.12 -15.20 16.05
CA GLY A 41 -3.41 -15.01 17.47
C GLY A 41 -2.51 -14.00 18.19
N MET A 42 -1.56 -13.37 17.49
CA MET A 42 -0.77 -12.30 18.07
C MET A 42 -1.62 -11.06 18.37
N ARG A 43 -1.19 -10.35 19.41
CA ARG A 43 -1.69 -9.05 19.83
C ARG A 43 -0.53 -8.20 20.32
N PHE A 44 -0.66 -6.90 20.18
CA PHE A 44 0.37 -5.95 20.59
C PHE A 44 -0.24 -4.82 21.42
N ALA A 45 0.42 -4.45 22.52
CA ALA A 45 0.05 -3.27 23.29
C ALA A 45 0.41 -1.97 22.55
N TYR A 46 -0.06 -0.83 23.07
CA TYR A 46 0.32 0.50 22.57
C TYR A 46 1.84 0.68 22.58
N GLY A 47 2.43 1.01 21.43
CA GLY A 47 3.88 1.12 21.25
C GLY A 47 4.64 -0.21 21.16
N GLU A 48 3.98 -1.36 21.21
CA GLU A 48 4.64 -2.68 21.10
C GLU A 48 4.67 -3.18 19.66
N GLY A 49 5.84 -3.66 19.19
CA GLY A 49 5.98 -4.19 17.84
C GLY A 49 5.62 -3.19 16.75
N LEU A 50 5.58 -3.62 15.49
CA LEU A 50 5.27 -2.71 14.37
C LEU A 50 3.82 -2.17 14.41
N PRO A 51 2.77 -2.98 14.64
CA PRO A 51 1.41 -2.46 14.75
C PRO A 51 1.22 -1.45 15.89
N GLY A 52 1.75 -1.75 17.08
CA GLY A 52 1.63 -0.87 18.25
C GLY A 52 2.45 0.40 18.12
N GLN A 53 3.59 0.36 17.44
CA GLN A 53 4.37 1.57 17.14
C GLN A 53 3.64 2.52 16.19
N VAL A 54 2.97 1.99 15.16
CA VAL A 54 2.10 2.81 14.30
C VAL A 54 0.92 3.38 15.07
N TRP A 55 0.29 2.57 15.94
CA TRP A 55 -0.77 3.06 16.82
C TRP A 55 -0.30 4.21 17.72
N ARG A 56 0.93 4.13 18.24
CA ARG A 56 1.53 5.20 19.05
C ARG A 56 1.89 6.44 18.26
N ALA A 57 2.49 6.26 17.09
CA ALA A 57 2.99 7.34 16.26
C ALA A 57 1.85 8.12 15.57
N GLY A 58 0.75 7.44 15.24
CA GLY A 58 -0.36 8.04 14.50
C GLY A 58 -0.05 8.36 13.04
N HIS A 59 1.08 7.86 12.52
CA HIS A 59 1.55 8.04 11.15
C HIS A 59 2.20 6.74 10.64
N PRO A 60 2.34 6.57 9.31
CA PRO A 60 2.99 5.38 8.74
C PRO A 60 4.44 5.23 9.20
N ILE A 61 4.93 3.99 9.21
CA ILE A 61 6.31 3.63 9.56
C ILE A 61 6.85 2.65 8.51
N VAL A 62 8.04 2.95 7.99
CA VAL A 62 8.84 2.00 7.20
C VAL A 62 9.80 1.28 8.14
N LEU A 63 9.82 -0.05 8.07
CA LEU A 63 10.78 -0.88 8.78
C LEU A 63 11.69 -1.55 7.76
N LYS A 64 12.92 -1.05 7.66
CA LYS A 64 13.88 -1.43 6.60
C LYS A 64 14.56 -2.77 6.82
N ASP A 65 14.54 -3.25 8.06
CA ASP A 65 15.16 -4.50 8.46
C ASP A 65 14.24 -5.18 9.49
N LEU A 66 13.57 -6.26 9.07
CA LEU A 66 12.70 -7.03 9.93
C LEU A 66 13.47 -7.82 11.01
N ARG A 67 14.77 -8.05 10.85
CA ARG A 67 15.59 -8.84 11.79
C ARG A 67 16.26 -7.97 12.84
N ALA A 68 16.93 -6.90 12.42
CA ALA A 68 17.69 -6.03 13.30
C ALA A 68 16.83 -4.88 13.84
N SER A 69 15.63 -5.20 14.34
CA SER A 69 14.67 -4.20 14.83
C SER A 69 13.81 -4.71 15.98
N TYR A 70 12.88 -3.89 16.46
CA TYR A 70 11.89 -4.26 17.47
C TYR A 70 10.79 -5.21 16.94
N PHE A 71 10.92 -5.70 15.70
CA PHE A 71 9.96 -6.62 15.11
C PHE A 71 10.08 -8.01 15.73
N ARG A 72 9.01 -8.45 16.40
CA ARG A 72 9.00 -9.68 17.21
C ARG A 72 9.10 -10.97 16.41
N ARG A 73 8.97 -10.92 15.08
CA ARG A 73 8.91 -12.08 14.18
C ARG A 73 10.04 -12.10 13.15
N GLY A 74 11.16 -11.42 13.42
CA GLY A 74 12.26 -11.24 12.46
C GLY A 74 12.81 -12.55 11.89
N ASP A 75 13.04 -13.55 12.72
CA ASP A 75 13.57 -14.85 12.25
C ASP A 75 12.57 -15.60 11.35
N ALA A 76 11.27 -15.53 11.65
CA ALA A 76 10.22 -16.14 10.82
C ALA A 76 10.08 -15.42 9.48
N ALA A 77 10.07 -14.08 9.49
CA ALA A 77 10.04 -13.27 8.28
C ALA A 77 11.26 -13.54 7.38
N MET A 78 12.46 -13.62 7.95
CA MET A 78 13.70 -13.93 7.23
C MET A 78 13.69 -15.33 6.61
N THR A 79 13.18 -16.33 7.34
CA THR A 79 13.06 -17.71 6.84
C THR A 79 12.21 -17.76 5.57
N GLU A 80 11.20 -16.89 5.51
CA GLU A 80 10.26 -16.76 4.40
C GLU A 80 10.72 -15.74 3.33
N GLY A 81 11.91 -15.14 3.48
CA GLY A 81 12.48 -14.18 2.52
C GLY A 81 11.83 -12.79 2.54
N LEU A 82 11.22 -12.39 3.66
CA LEU A 82 10.76 -11.02 3.88
C LEU A 82 11.89 -10.18 4.48
N SER A 83 12.15 -9.01 3.92
CA SER A 83 13.28 -8.15 4.31
C SER A 83 12.83 -6.85 4.98
N CYS A 84 11.74 -6.25 4.50
CA CYS A 84 11.22 -4.98 5.02
C CYS A 84 9.69 -4.96 5.09
N ALA A 85 9.15 -3.92 5.70
CA ALA A 85 7.71 -3.69 5.74
C ALA A 85 7.39 -2.19 5.76
N VAL A 86 6.20 -1.84 5.31
CA VAL A 86 5.55 -0.56 5.65
C VAL A 86 4.26 -0.84 6.38
N ALA A 87 4.04 -0.12 7.47
CA ALA A 87 2.81 -0.18 8.25
C ALA A 87 2.12 1.19 8.21
N MET A 88 0.84 1.21 7.88
CA MET A 88 0.04 2.42 7.70
C MET A 88 -1.14 2.41 8.67
N PRO A 89 -1.38 3.49 9.43
CA PRO A 89 -2.59 3.63 10.21
C PRO A 89 -3.78 3.95 9.29
N CYS A 90 -4.94 3.42 9.64
CA CYS A 90 -6.23 3.85 9.11
C CYS A 90 -7.02 4.50 10.23
N PHE A 91 -7.72 5.59 9.92
CA PHE A 91 -8.51 6.32 10.89
C PHE A 91 -9.98 6.35 10.47
N ALA A 92 -10.87 6.22 11.46
CA ALA A 92 -12.29 6.42 11.32
C ALA A 92 -12.78 7.29 12.48
N SER A 93 -13.49 8.38 12.18
CA SER A 93 -14.06 9.27 13.20
C SER A 93 -13.04 9.76 14.24
N GLY A 94 -11.82 10.10 13.77
CA GLY A 94 -10.74 10.61 14.62
C GLY A 94 -10.06 9.56 15.51
N GLN A 95 -10.33 8.26 15.31
CA GLN A 95 -9.71 7.17 16.05
C GLN A 95 -9.04 6.18 15.11
N LEU A 96 -7.97 5.52 15.58
CA LEU A 96 -7.34 4.43 14.83
C LEU A 96 -8.37 3.31 14.64
N SER A 97 -8.66 2.97 13.40
CA SER A 97 -9.59 1.89 13.03
C SER A 97 -8.87 0.60 12.66
N ALA A 98 -7.66 0.71 12.10
CA ALA A 98 -6.82 -0.41 11.71
C ALA A 98 -5.35 0.00 11.52
N VAL A 99 -4.46 -0.98 11.45
CA VAL A 99 -3.12 -0.85 10.86
C VAL A 99 -2.99 -1.88 9.74
N LEU A 100 -2.71 -1.42 8.52
CA LEU A 100 -2.34 -2.27 7.38
C LEU A 100 -0.82 -2.39 7.32
N ILE A 101 -0.31 -3.61 7.24
CA ILE A 101 1.11 -3.87 7.01
C ILE A 101 1.29 -4.54 5.66
N LEU A 102 2.19 -4.01 4.85
CA LEU A 102 2.67 -4.63 3.61
C LEU A 102 4.09 -5.12 3.88
N PHE A 103 4.29 -6.43 3.83
CA PHE A 103 5.60 -7.06 3.93
C PHE A 103 6.19 -7.24 2.55
N CYS A 104 7.43 -6.82 2.42
CA CYS A 104 8.14 -6.86 1.17
C CYS A 104 9.34 -7.81 1.27
N GLY A 105 9.60 -8.52 0.18
CA GLY A 105 10.82 -9.29 0.01
C GLY A 105 11.64 -8.71 -1.13
N ASP A 106 12.95 -8.84 -1.01
CA ASP A 106 13.85 -8.59 -2.12
C ASP A 106 14.82 -9.76 -2.29
N ASP A 107 15.39 -9.84 -3.48
CA ASP A 107 16.49 -10.72 -3.78
C ASP A 107 17.50 -9.96 -4.66
N ARG A 108 18.51 -10.66 -5.17
CA ARG A 108 19.56 -10.02 -5.99
C ARG A 108 19.06 -9.48 -7.33
N TYR A 109 17.86 -9.87 -7.76
CA TYR A 109 17.30 -9.55 -9.05
C TYR A 109 16.07 -8.63 -8.92
N SER A 110 15.41 -8.64 -7.78
CA SER A 110 14.19 -7.90 -7.48
C SER A 110 14.54 -6.54 -6.87
N VAL A 111 14.03 -5.48 -7.48
CA VAL A 111 14.24 -4.10 -7.01
C VAL A 111 12.89 -3.49 -6.68
N GLY A 112 12.68 -3.23 -5.39
CA GLY A 112 11.56 -2.46 -4.88
C GLY A 112 12.04 -1.37 -3.93
N ALA A 113 11.28 -0.29 -3.85
CA ALA A 113 11.53 0.79 -2.91
C ALA A 113 10.23 1.21 -2.21
N LEU A 114 10.36 1.51 -0.92
CA LEU A 114 9.33 2.14 -0.11
C LEU A 114 9.89 3.49 0.31
N GLU A 115 9.17 4.56 0.06
CA GLU A 115 9.61 5.90 0.42
C GLU A 115 8.49 6.58 1.20
N LEU A 116 8.86 7.19 2.32
CA LEU A 116 7.94 7.88 3.19
C LEU A 116 8.30 9.35 3.25
N TRP A 117 7.38 10.17 2.75
CA TRP A 117 7.56 11.60 2.57
C TRP A 117 6.66 12.37 3.54
N SER A 118 7.21 13.40 4.16
CA SER A 118 6.45 14.35 4.98
C SER A 118 7.16 15.69 5.02
N LEU A 119 6.48 16.71 5.57
CA LEU A 119 7.09 17.99 5.86
C LEU A 119 7.95 17.87 7.13
N ASN A 120 9.14 18.47 7.17
CA ASN A 120 9.78 18.74 8.45
C ASN A 120 9.18 20.00 9.07
N GLU A 121 9.44 20.23 10.36
CA GLU A 121 9.03 21.46 11.01
C GLU A 121 9.66 22.67 10.31
N GLY A 122 8.81 23.56 9.78
CA GLY A 122 9.23 24.79 9.10
C GLY A 122 9.55 24.64 7.60
N ASP A 123 9.47 23.43 7.03
CA ASP A 123 9.69 23.21 5.59
C ASP A 123 8.38 23.37 4.78
N ASP A 124 8.49 23.97 3.60
CA ASP A 124 7.39 24.07 2.61
C ASP A 124 7.36 22.90 1.61
N ASN A 125 8.37 22.04 1.64
CA ASN A 125 8.55 20.93 0.69
C ASN A 125 8.59 19.59 1.42
N LEU A 126 8.02 18.56 0.81
CA LEU A 126 8.16 17.19 1.28
C LEU A 126 9.63 16.76 1.18
N SER A 127 10.14 16.18 2.25
CA SER A 127 11.44 15.53 2.30
C SER A 127 11.27 14.05 2.63
N LEU A 128 12.29 13.25 2.31
CA LEU A 128 12.29 11.84 2.64
C LEU A 128 12.49 11.70 4.16
N VAL A 129 11.43 11.33 4.88
CA VAL A 129 11.52 11.01 6.31
C VAL A 129 12.16 9.65 6.49
N ASP A 130 11.68 8.66 5.74
CA ASP A 130 12.28 7.34 5.78
C ASP A 130 12.09 6.54 4.48
N GLY A 131 12.83 5.45 4.31
CA GLY A 131 12.64 4.58 3.15
C GLY A 131 13.53 3.35 3.07
N TYR A 132 13.04 2.37 2.33
CA TYR A 132 13.73 1.14 1.93
C TYR A 132 14.07 1.20 0.44
N PHE A 133 15.30 0.83 0.09
CA PHE A 133 15.79 0.87 -1.30
C PHE A 133 16.51 -0.42 -1.73
N GLY A 134 16.53 -1.45 -0.87
CA GLY A 134 17.27 -2.69 -1.11
C GLY A 134 18.71 -2.44 -1.57
N SER A 135 19.04 -2.96 -2.75
CA SER A 135 20.36 -2.81 -3.38
C SER A 135 20.54 -1.52 -4.20
N ALA A 136 19.50 -0.70 -4.37
CA ALA A 136 19.46 0.46 -5.27
C ALA A 136 20.12 1.73 -4.69
N ARG A 137 21.39 1.64 -4.26
CA ARG A 137 22.11 2.73 -3.56
C ARG A 137 22.18 4.07 -4.32
N ALA A 138 22.34 4.03 -5.64
CA ALA A 138 22.38 5.23 -6.45
C ALA A 138 21.03 5.96 -6.46
N PHE A 139 19.94 5.19 -6.55
CA PHE A 139 18.59 5.71 -6.48
C PHE A 139 18.27 6.25 -5.08
N GLU A 140 18.67 5.53 -4.02
CA GLU A 140 18.56 6.03 -2.65
C GLU A 140 19.25 7.39 -2.47
N LYS A 141 20.49 7.53 -2.94
CA LYS A 141 21.24 8.79 -2.82
C LYS A 141 20.52 9.95 -3.51
N ALA A 142 20.03 9.75 -4.73
CA ALA A 142 19.27 10.77 -5.45
C ALA A 142 17.95 11.10 -4.73
N THR A 143 17.28 10.08 -4.17
CA THR A 143 16.05 10.24 -3.41
C THR A 143 16.23 11.08 -2.17
N ARG A 144 17.27 10.83 -1.39
CA ARG A 144 17.60 11.61 -0.18
C ARG A 144 17.96 13.07 -0.48
N ALA A 145 18.44 13.36 -1.69
CA ALA A 145 18.79 14.71 -2.13
C ALA A 145 17.60 15.47 -2.77
N THR A 146 16.43 14.84 -2.87
CA THR A 146 15.25 15.42 -3.52
C THR A 146 14.27 15.92 -2.48
N ALA A 147 13.68 17.08 -2.75
CA ALA A 147 12.50 17.58 -2.06
C ALA A 147 11.38 17.83 -3.09
N PHE A 148 10.13 17.68 -2.67
CA PHE A 148 8.97 17.85 -3.54
C PHE A 148 8.08 18.97 -3.03
N GLY A 149 7.96 20.04 -3.80
CA GLY A 149 6.91 21.03 -3.59
C GLY A 149 5.54 20.45 -3.90
N ARG A 150 4.50 21.08 -3.36
CA ARG A 150 3.11 20.72 -3.64
C ARG A 150 2.83 20.74 -5.15
N GLY A 151 2.20 19.69 -5.66
CA GLY A 151 1.93 19.49 -7.09
C GLY A 151 3.12 19.01 -7.93
N VAL A 152 4.32 18.91 -7.36
CA VAL A 152 5.55 18.56 -8.08
C VAL A 152 5.98 17.13 -7.82
N GLY A 153 6.24 16.37 -8.89
CA GLY A 153 6.58 14.95 -8.79
C GLY A 153 5.44 14.10 -8.21
N LEU A 154 5.64 12.79 -8.08
CA LEU A 154 4.60 11.89 -7.58
C LEU A 154 4.19 12.24 -6.13
N PRO A 155 5.11 12.38 -5.15
CA PRO A 155 4.71 12.70 -3.79
C PRO A 155 3.99 14.06 -3.67
N GLY A 156 4.47 15.08 -4.39
CA GLY A 156 3.86 16.40 -4.36
C GLY A 156 2.47 16.46 -4.99
N ARG A 157 2.20 15.68 -6.05
CA ARG A 157 0.86 15.59 -6.67
C ARG A 157 -0.13 14.83 -5.80
N VAL A 158 0.31 13.77 -5.14
CA VAL A 158 -0.49 13.05 -4.13
C VAL A 158 -0.83 13.98 -2.96
N TRP A 159 0.15 14.78 -2.51
CA TRP A 159 -0.08 15.80 -1.48
C TRP A 159 -1.09 16.86 -1.94
N ASP A 160 -0.96 17.34 -3.17
CA ASP A 160 -1.82 18.41 -3.68
C ASP A 160 -3.28 18.00 -3.81
N ASN A 161 -3.51 16.81 -4.38
CA ASN A 161 -4.84 16.28 -4.67
C ASN A 161 -5.43 15.45 -3.51
N ALA A 162 -4.64 15.14 -2.49
CA ALA A 162 -4.99 14.24 -1.39
C ALA A 162 -5.54 12.89 -1.89
N ARG A 163 -4.99 12.38 -3.00
CA ARG A 163 -5.48 11.20 -3.71
C ARG A 163 -4.35 10.28 -4.13
N PRO A 164 -4.61 8.97 -4.20
CA PRO A 164 -3.65 8.05 -4.80
C PRO A 164 -3.34 8.41 -6.26
N GLU A 165 -2.14 8.07 -6.71
CA GLU A 165 -1.75 8.23 -8.11
C GLU A 165 -0.86 7.06 -8.55
N ILE A 166 -1.18 6.49 -9.72
CA ILE A 166 -0.45 5.37 -10.30
C ILE A 166 0.40 5.82 -11.49
N LEU A 167 1.69 5.50 -11.46
CA LEU A 167 2.61 5.65 -12.59
C LEU A 167 2.92 4.28 -13.19
N ALA A 168 2.21 3.97 -14.28
CA ALA A 168 2.37 2.73 -15.04
C ALA A 168 3.69 2.67 -15.84
N ASP A 169 4.33 3.80 -16.16
CA ASP A 169 5.66 3.81 -16.76
C ASP A 169 6.45 5.09 -16.40
N ILE A 170 7.37 4.95 -15.44
CA ILE A 170 8.25 6.05 -15.02
C ILE A 170 9.18 6.51 -16.16
N GLY A 171 9.59 5.59 -17.05
CA GLY A 171 10.51 5.90 -18.14
C GLY A 171 9.87 6.75 -19.24
N ALA A 172 8.58 6.54 -19.48
CA ALA A 172 7.82 7.26 -20.50
C ALA A 172 7.29 8.64 -20.03
N GLY A 173 7.23 8.88 -18.72
CA GLY A 173 6.72 10.13 -18.17
C GLY A 173 7.76 11.25 -18.13
N GLU A 174 7.43 12.41 -18.70
CA GLU A 174 8.28 13.62 -18.65
C GLU A 174 8.46 14.22 -17.23
N ARG A 175 7.71 13.73 -16.23
CA ARG A 175 7.52 14.40 -14.92
C ARG A 175 7.99 13.61 -13.70
N PHE A 176 8.75 12.52 -13.89
CA PHE A 176 9.35 11.79 -12.77
C PHE A 176 10.71 12.40 -12.40
N VAL A 177 10.77 13.05 -11.25
CA VAL A 177 12.04 13.52 -10.67
C VAL A 177 12.87 12.29 -10.31
N ARG A 178 14.19 12.29 -10.57
CA ARG A 178 15.11 11.14 -10.37
C ARG A 178 14.97 10.01 -11.42
N ARG A 179 14.41 10.30 -12.60
CA ARG A 179 14.14 9.30 -13.65
C ARG A 179 15.37 8.53 -14.07
N GLU A 180 16.50 9.22 -14.27
CA GLU A 180 17.73 8.59 -14.76
C GLU A 180 18.23 7.52 -13.79
N GLU A 181 18.23 7.80 -12.49
CA GLU A 181 18.61 6.84 -11.45
C GLU A 181 17.61 5.70 -11.34
N ALA A 182 16.30 5.99 -11.38
CA ALA A 182 15.26 4.97 -11.34
C ALA A 182 15.39 3.98 -12.50
N VAL A 183 15.52 4.49 -13.73
CA VAL A 183 15.70 3.66 -14.94
C VAL A 183 16.99 2.85 -14.87
N ARG A 184 18.09 3.44 -14.37
CA ARG A 184 19.38 2.74 -14.22
C ARG A 184 19.31 1.52 -13.29
N VAL A 185 18.45 1.57 -12.27
CA VAL A 185 18.22 0.44 -11.34
C VAL A 185 16.99 -0.40 -11.71
N GLY A 186 16.36 -0.13 -12.85
CA GLY A 186 15.23 -0.90 -13.39
C GLY A 186 13.85 -0.54 -12.86
N ILE A 187 13.74 0.41 -11.91
CA ILE A 187 12.46 0.90 -11.36
C ILE A 187 11.65 1.57 -12.48
N ASN A 188 10.40 1.14 -12.64
CA ASN A 188 9.54 1.63 -13.71
C ASN A 188 8.03 1.69 -13.39
N ARG A 189 7.62 1.22 -12.21
CA ARG A 189 6.27 1.40 -11.67
C ARG A 189 6.35 2.20 -10.39
N ALA A 190 5.33 3.03 -10.14
CA ALA A 190 5.11 3.59 -8.83
C ALA A 190 3.62 3.73 -8.52
N ILE A 191 3.29 3.68 -7.24
CA ILE A 191 2.04 4.19 -6.68
C ILE A 191 2.39 5.14 -5.55
N GLY A 192 1.74 6.29 -5.51
CA GLY A 192 1.75 7.19 -4.36
C GLY A 192 0.40 7.12 -3.65
N ILE A 193 0.44 7.05 -2.32
CA ILE A 193 -0.74 6.90 -1.46
C ILE A 193 -0.64 7.94 -0.35
N PRO A 194 -1.65 8.81 -0.19
CA PRO A 194 -1.71 9.68 0.96
C PRO A 194 -2.05 8.85 2.20
N CYS A 195 -1.27 9.04 3.27
CA CYS A 195 -1.45 8.36 4.54
C CYS A 195 -2.03 9.36 5.55
N PRO A 196 -3.31 9.21 5.94
CA PRO A 196 -3.94 10.12 6.88
C PRO A 196 -3.28 10.02 8.25
N THR A 197 -3.25 11.13 8.99
CA THR A 197 -2.74 11.19 10.37
C THR A 197 -3.69 12.00 11.26
N LEU A 198 -3.61 11.78 12.58
CA LEU A 198 -4.47 12.50 13.54
C LEU A 198 -4.16 14.01 13.61
N ASP A 199 -2.93 14.39 13.34
CA ASP A 199 -2.46 15.79 13.38
C ASP A 199 -2.68 16.54 12.06
N GLY A 200 -3.20 15.87 11.02
CA GLY A 200 -3.43 16.45 9.69
C GLY A 200 -2.15 16.75 8.90
N LYS A 201 -0.97 16.37 9.40
CA LYS A 201 0.29 16.53 8.71
C LYS A 201 0.31 15.64 7.45
N PRO A 202 0.79 16.13 6.29
CA PRO A 202 0.84 15.30 5.09
C PRO A 202 1.88 14.19 5.24
N TRP A 203 1.44 12.95 5.08
CA TRP A 203 2.32 11.79 4.89
C TRP A 203 1.98 11.11 3.58
N ILE A 204 3.00 10.83 2.78
CA ILE A 204 2.84 10.18 1.49
C ILE A 204 3.75 8.96 1.47
N LEU A 205 3.14 7.79 1.32
CA LEU A 205 3.85 6.57 0.98
C LEU A 205 3.97 6.49 -0.54
N THR A 206 5.17 6.25 -1.06
CA THR A 206 5.33 5.77 -2.43
C THR A 206 5.96 4.40 -2.44
N CYS A 207 5.32 3.47 -3.14
CA CYS A 207 5.89 2.16 -3.45
C CYS A 207 6.36 2.18 -4.90
N LEU A 208 7.61 1.81 -5.14
CA LEU A 208 8.20 1.74 -6.47
C LEU A 208 8.75 0.35 -6.71
N SER A 209 8.71 -0.09 -7.96
CA SER A 209 9.26 -1.40 -8.31
C SER A 209 9.81 -1.45 -9.73
N ALA A 210 10.68 -2.43 -9.94
CA ALA A 210 11.13 -2.86 -11.25
C ALA A 210 10.13 -3.83 -11.90
N ARG A 211 10.21 -3.93 -13.23
CA ARG A 211 9.29 -4.77 -14.04
C ARG A 211 9.35 -6.25 -13.64
N ASN A 212 10.52 -6.72 -13.18
CA ASN A 212 10.75 -8.11 -12.81
C ASN A 212 10.31 -8.47 -11.40
N SER A 213 9.97 -7.48 -10.56
CA SER A 213 9.48 -7.66 -9.19
C SER A 213 8.35 -6.66 -8.92
N PRO A 214 7.20 -6.79 -9.58
CA PRO A 214 6.15 -5.77 -9.59
C PRO A 214 5.58 -5.53 -8.18
N ILE A 215 5.03 -4.34 -7.89
CA ILE A 215 4.46 -4.03 -6.56
C ILE A 215 3.46 -5.11 -6.12
N ALA A 216 2.54 -5.45 -7.03
CA ALA A 216 1.51 -6.48 -6.93
C ALA A 216 1.22 -6.99 -8.36
N GLY A 217 0.48 -8.10 -8.51
CA GLY A 217 0.08 -8.58 -9.85
C GLY A 217 -0.87 -7.60 -10.57
N ARG A 218 -1.67 -6.88 -9.77
CA ARG A 218 -2.51 -5.76 -10.22
C ARG A 218 -2.71 -4.79 -9.06
N PHE A 219 -2.89 -3.52 -9.37
CA PHE A 219 -3.39 -2.54 -8.41
C PHE A 219 -4.30 -1.52 -9.08
N GLU A 220 -5.35 -1.13 -8.38
CA GLU A 220 -6.46 -0.35 -8.91
C GLU A 220 -6.84 0.77 -7.94
N HIS A 221 -7.22 1.91 -8.48
CA HIS A 221 -7.77 3.04 -7.77
C HIS A 221 -9.24 3.21 -8.18
N TRP A 222 -10.12 3.15 -7.19
CA TRP A 222 -11.55 3.35 -7.34
C TRP A 222 -12.01 4.56 -6.55
N ARG A 223 -13.00 5.30 -7.08
CA ARG A 223 -13.60 6.45 -6.41
C ARG A 223 -15.07 6.23 -6.12
N ARG A 224 -15.46 6.48 -4.88
CA ARG A 224 -16.84 6.44 -4.43
C ARG A 224 -17.54 7.72 -4.86
N SER A 225 -18.67 7.57 -5.52
CA SER A 225 -19.58 8.67 -5.84
C SER A 225 -20.26 9.15 -4.56
N PRO A 226 -20.30 10.48 -4.31
CA PRO A 226 -21.04 11.04 -3.18
C PRO A 226 -22.56 10.95 -3.37
N GLU A 227 -23.04 10.78 -4.61
CA GLU A 227 -24.48 10.83 -4.93
C GLU A 227 -25.17 9.49 -4.68
N ASP A 228 -24.60 8.39 -5.17
CA ASP A 228 -25.20 7.05 -5.11
C ASP A 228 -24.38 6.04 -4.28
N GLY A 229 -23.19 6.43 -3.81
CA GLY A 229 -22.30 5.59 -3.03
C GLY A 229 -21.60 4.47 -3.81
N GLY A 230 -21.83 4.35 -5.12
CA GLY A 230 -21.16 3.40 -6.00
C GLY A 230 -19.71 3.78 -6.26
N LEU A 231 -18.87 2.83 -6.65
CA LEU A 231 -17.47 3.08 -7.00
C LEU A 231 -17.25 3.00 -8.51
N THR A 232 -16.53 3.98 -9.05
CA THR A 232 -16.07 4.03 -10.44
C THR A 232 -14.54 3.92 -10.50
N PHE A 233 -14.04 3.32 -11.57
CA PHE A 233 -12.61 3.17 -11.78
C PHE A 233 -11.96 4.53 -12.09
N VAL A 234 -10.82 4.82 -11.48
CA VAL A 234 -10.04 6.05 -11.71
C VAL A 234 -8.82 5.75 -12.56
N ASP A 235 -7.91 4.93 -12.03
CA ASP A 235 -6.71 4.45 -12.72
C ASP A 235 -6.25 3.11 -12.13
N GLY A 236 -5.26 2.50 -12.77
CA GLY A 236 -4.81 1.16 -12.37
C GLY A 236 -3.71 0.63 -13.28
N TYR A 237 -3.07 -0.44 -12.83
CA TYR A 237 -2.09 -1.17 -13.62
C TYR A 237 -2.20 -2.67 -13.39
N CYS A 238 -2.01 -3.46 -14.45
CA CYS A 238 -2.08 -4.91 -14.44
C CYS A 238 -0.88 -5.53 -15.18
N GLU A 239 -0.14 -6.43 -14.52
CA GLU A 239 1.06 -7.05 -15.10
C GLU A 239 0.74 -7.99 -16.28
N SER A 240 -0.50 -8.44 -16.43
CA SER A 240 -0.94 -9.20 -17.61
C SER A 240 -1.01 -8.35 -18.89
N GLY A 241 -0.92 -7.01 -18.77
CA GLY A 241 -1.03 -6.08 -19.89
C GLY A 241 -2.46 -5.71 -20.28
N ILE A 242 -3.47 -6.17 -19.54
CA ILE A 242 -4.86 -5.74 -19.72
C ILE A 242 -4.98 -4.23 -19.48
N GLU A 243 -5.64 -3.53 -20.40
CA GLU A 243 -5.98 -2.12 -20.25
C GLU A 243 -7.21 -1.95 -19.35
N LEU A 244 -6.97 -1.75 -18.05
CA LEU A 244 -8.02 -1.69 -17.04
C LEU A 244 -9.02 -0.55 -17.29
N ALA A 245 -8.58 0.60 -17.80
CA ALA A 245 -9.47 1.71 -18.15
C ALA A 245 -10.50 1.32 -19.22
N ARG A 246 -10.10 0.48 -20.18
CA ARG A 246 -11.01 -0.05 -21.20
C ARG A 246 -11.90 -1.16 -20.64
N LEU A 247 -11.33 -2.02 -19.80
CA LEU A 247 -12.07 -3.10 -19.14
C LEU A 247 -13.21 -2.57 -18.27
N TYR A 248 -12.97 -1.48 -17.53
CA TYR A 248 -13.89 -0.93 -16.53
C TYR A 248 -14.61 0.35 -16.98
N ALA A 249 -14.56 0.72 -18.27
CA ALA A 249 -15.15 1.95 -18.79
C ALA A 249 -16.62 2.14 -18.40
N ASP A 250 -17.40 1.05 -18.38
CA ASP A 250 -18.83 1.05 -18.04
C ASP A 250 -19.10 0.31 -16.71
N THR A 251 -18.07 0.05 -15.91
CA THR A 251 -18.21 -0.68 -14.64
C THR A 251 -18.48 0.27 -13.49
N VAL A 252 -19.60 0.04 -12.80
CA VAL A 252 -19.91 0.68 -11.52
C VAL A 252 -20.08 -0.42 -10.48
N ILE A 253 -19.26 -0.40 -9.43
CA ILE A 253 -19.45 -1.27 -8.27
C ILE A 253 -20.55 -0.63 -7.43
N SER A 254 -21.76 -1.19 -7.48
CA SER A 254 -22.90 -0.69 -6.70
C SER A 254 -22.63 -0.74 -5.20
N ASP A 255 -23.31 0.11 -4.43
CA ASP A 255 -23.12 0.26 -2.97
C ASP A 255 -23.69 -0.94 -2.16
N GLY A 256 -23.08 -2.11 -2.34
CA GLY A 256 -23.49 -3.41 -1.78
C GLY A 256 -22.62 -3.90 -0.62
N ALA A 257 -22.61 -5.21 -0.39
CA ALA A 257 -21.83 -5.87 0.67
C ALA A 257 -20.43 -6.35 0.23
N GLY A 258 -20.01 -5.98 -0.98
CA GLY A 258 -18.69 -6.31 -1.54
C GLY A 258 -17.54 -5.70 -0.74
N VAL A 259 -16.36 -6.31 -0.85
CA VAL A 259 -15.17 -5.90 -0.08
C VAL A 259 -14.78 -4.44 -0.28
N PHE A 260 -14.89 -3.92 -1.50
CA PHE A 260 -14.67 -2.51 -1.84
C PHE A 260 -15.55 -1.54 -1.03
N THR A 261 -16.87 -1.68 -1.15
CA THR A 261 -17.83 -0.78 -0.51
C THR A 261 -17.79 -0.92 1.00
N ARG A 262 -17.58 -2.14 1.53
CA ARG A 262 -17.41 -2.36 2.97
C ARG A 262 -16.15 -1.68 3.51
N ALA A 263 -15.03 -1.74 2.78
CA ALA A 263 -13.78 -1.11 3.21
C ALA A 263 -13.96 0.41 3.32
N CYS A 264 -14.57 1.04 2.31
CA CYS A 264 -14.98 2.45 2.35
C CYS A 264 -15.90 2.76 3.54
N ARG A 265 -17.04 2.05 3.64
CA ARG A 265 -18.07 2.30 4.66
C ARG A 265 -17.56 2.10 6.08
N LYS A 266 -16.58 1.22 6.30
CA LYS A 266 -15.98 1.01 7.62
C LYS A 266 -14.77 1.90 7.88
N GLY A 267 -14.09 2.39 6.84
CA GLY A 267 -12.79 3.06 6.98
C GLY A 267 -11.73 2.10 7.53
N VAL A 268 -11.86 0.81 7.17
CA VAL A 268 -10.99 -0.29 7.61
C VAL A 268 -10.60 -1.09 6.38
N PRO A 269 -9.30 -1.42 6.19
CA PRO A 269 -8.88 -2.29 5.11
C PRO A 269 -9.57 -3.66 5.21
N LEU A 270 -9.81 -4.31 4.07
CA LEU A 270 -10.42 -5.63 4.03
C LEU A 270 -9.72 -6.54 3.03
N LEU A 271 -9.81 -7.84 3.25
CA LEU A 271 -9.26 -8.86 2.37
C LEU A 271 -10.37 -9.60 1.64
N ASP A 272 -10.01 -10.10 0.47
CA ASP A 272 -10.63 -11.26 -0.17
C ASP A 272 -9.51 -12.30 -0.36
N GLU A 273 -9.61 -13.40 0.37
CA GLU A 273 -8.59 -14.45 0.40
C GLU A 273 -8.73 -15.45 -0.76
N ASP A 274 -9.92 -15.52 -1.38
CA ASP A 274 -10.21 -16.38 -2.51
C ASP A 274 -11.24 -15.73 -3.45
N LEU A 275 -10.71 -14.96 -4.40
CA LEU A 275 -11.48 -14.26 -5.43
C LEU A 275 -12.36 -15.20 -6.25
N ALA A 276 -12.03 -16.50 -6.34
CA ALA A 276 -12.84 -17.46 -7.09
C ALA A 276 -14.20 -17.73 -6.43
N THR A 277 -14.36 -17.36 -5.16
CA THR A 277 -15.64 -17.47 -4.44
C THR A 277 -16.63 -16.35 -4.82
N ASP A 278 -16.15 -15.20 -5.29
CA ASP A 278 -17.01 -14.09 -5.75
C ASP A 278 -17.23 -14.15 -7.27
N THR A 279 -18.02 -15.13 -7.71
CA THR A 279 -18.38 -15.30 -9.13
C THR A 279 -19.39 -14.27 -9.64
N SER A 280 -19.92 -13.41 -8.75
CA SER A 280 -20.95 -12.42 -9.07
C SER A 280 -20.37 -11.06 -9.44
N ASN A 281 -19.12 -10.81 -9.05
CA ASN A 281 -18.44 -9.55 -9.22
C ASN A 281 -17.49 -9.59 -10.42
N ALA A 282 -17.78 -8.79 -11.45
CA ALA A 282 -16.98 -8.74 -12.67
C ALA A 282 -15.50 -8.39 -12.41
N VAL A 283 -15.20 -7.62 -11.36
CA VAL A 283 -13.83 -7.29 -10.96
C VAL A 283 -13.09 -8.54 -10.50
N ALA A 284 -13.71 -9.33 -9.60
CA ALA A 284 -13.13 -10.58 -9.10
C ALA A 284 -13.01 -11.64 -10.20
N VAL A 285 -14.05 -11.83 -11.01
CA VAL A 285 -14.04 -12.78 -12.14
C VAL A 285 -12.88 -12.47 -13.10
N ASN A 286 -12.71 -11.22 -13.50
CA ASN A 286 -11.62 -10.85 -14.41
C ASN A 286 -10.23 -11.02 -13.77
N ALA A 287 -10.09 -10.74 -12.46
CA ALA A 287 -8.85 -10.97 -11.75
C ALA A 287 -8.49 -12.46 -11.76
N VAL A 288 -9.46 -13.34 -11.53
CA VAL A 288 -9.29 -14.81 -11.54
C VAL A 288 -8.92 -15.32 -12.94
N GLU A 289 -9.53 -14.80 -14.00
CA GLU A 289 -9.22 -15.18 -15.40
C GLU A 289 -7.75 -14.99 -15.77
N ILE A 290 -7.08 -14.00 -15.17
CA ILE A 290 -5.64 -13.77 -15.37
C ILE A 290 -4.75 -14.39 -14.29
N GLY A 291 -5.32 -15.21 -13.41
CA GLY A 291 -4.60 -16.00 -12.43
C GLY A 291 -4.38 -15.35 -11.06
N LEU A 292 -4.95 -14.16 -10.80
CA LEU A 292 -4.94 -13.55 -9.47
C LEU A 292 -5.91 -14.31 -8.55
N ARG A 293 -5.58 -14.40 -7.27
CA ARG A 293 -6.28 -15.26 -6.30
C ARG A 293 -6.82 -14.51 -5.11
N SER A 294 -6.16 -13.43 -4.72
CA SER A 294 -6.54 -12.68 -3.52
C SER A 294 -6.38 -11.18 -3.75
N MET A 295 -7.01 -10.39 -2.88
CA MET A 295 -6.79 -8.95 -2.85
C MET A 295 -6.89 -8.35 -1.45
N VAL A 296 -6.17 -7.25 -1.24
CA VAL A 296 -6.38 -6.34 -0.12
C VAL A 296 -6.91 -5.01 -0.64
N VAL A 297 -7.93 -4.51 0.04
CA VAL A 297 -8.61 -3.25 -0.25
C VAL A 297 -8.30 -2.27 0.87
N LEU A 298 -7.63 -1.18 0.54
CA LEU A 298 -7.26 -0.08 1.43
C LEU A 298 -8.17 1.13 1.18
N PRO A 299 -9.01 1.54 2.14
CA PRO A 299 -9.70 2.82 2.05
C PRO A 299 -8.70 3.96 2.29
N VAL A 300 -8.75 4.97 1.43
CA VAL A 300 -7.91 6.17 1.52
C VAL A 300 -8.79 7.33 1.96
N VAL A 301 -8.62 7.76 3.21
CA VAL A 301 -9.51 8.73 3.87
C VAL A 301 -8.80 10.07 4.05
N CYS A 302 -9.04 11.03 3.17
CA CYS A 302 -8.47 12.37 3.32
C CYS A 302 -9.56 13.38 3.70
N GLU A 303 -9.66 13.70 5.00
CA GLU A 303 -10.47 14.81 5.49
C GLU A 303 -9.98 16.15 4.90
N PRO A 304 -10.86 17.14 4.64
CA PRO A 304 -12.29 17.17 4.94
C PRO A 304 -13.20 16.53 3.87
N HIS A 305 -12.63 15.89 2.84
CA HIS A 305 -13.38 15.46 1.66
C HIS A 305 -14.16 14.15 1.84
N GLY A 306 -14.02 13.46 2.97
CA GLY A 306 -14.72 12.19 3.20
C GLY A 306 -14.06 11.00 2.48
N ARG A 307 -14.66 9.82 2.67
CA ARG A 307 -14.08 8.52 2.28
C ARG A 307 -14.35 8.21 0.82
N ASP A 308 -13.53 8.79 -0.05
CA ASP A 308 -13.87 8.82 -1.47
C ASP A 308 -13.00 7.92 -2.34
N ASP A 309 -11.84 7.46 -1.88
CA ASP A 309 -10.94 6.67 -2.72
C ASP A 309 -10.57 5.32 -2.07
N VAL A 310 -10.38 4.31 -2.91
CA VAL A 310 -9.98 2.96 -2.54
C VAL A 310 -8.82 2.53 -3.41
N ILE A 311 -7.80 1.95 -2.78
CA ILE A 311 -6.76 1.21 -3.49
C ILE A 311 -6.96 -0.28 -3.25
N ALA A 312 -6.97 -1.07 -4.33
CA ALA A 312 -6.92 -2.52 -4.24
C ALA A 312 -5.59 -3.03 -4.78
N PHE A 313 -4.95 -3.95 -4.05
CA PHE A 313 -3.79 -4.71 -4.52
C PHE A 313 -4.18 -6.17 -4.67
N TYR A 314 -3.82 -6.79 -5.79
CA TYR A 314 -4.16 -8.18 -6.11
C TYR A 314 -2.90 -9.03 -6.28
N PHE A 315 -3.00 -10.28 -5.85
CA PHE A 315 -1.92 -11.26 -5.82
C PHE A 315 -2.38 -12.59 -6.41
#